data_AF-A0A8J5N3V0-F1
#
_entry.id   AF-A0A8J5N3V0-F1
#
_cell.length_a   1.000
_cell.length_b   1.000
_cell.length_c   1.000
_cell.angle_alpha   90.00
_cell.angle_beta   90.00
_cell.angle_gamma   90.00
#
_symmetry.space_group_name_H-M   'P 1'
#
loop_
_entity.id
_entity.type
_entity.pdbx_description
1 polymer ?
#
loop_
_entity_poly.entity_id
_entity_poly.type
_entity_poly.pdbx_seq_one_letter_code
_entity_poly.pdbx_strand_id
1 'polypeptide(L)'
;MNTTQQRLTTRDQIITLLEKGLTVRATADRLAVSTSTVERWIRKYAETERRSRPRLTTRDEDAAILTAIRNNPFSNPVAIREALHLVHRLSGHVCMRRAYNTESLL
;
A
#
# COMPACT_ATOMS: atom_id res chain seq x y z
N MET A 1 37.22 -11.60 -14.22
CA MET A 1 36.30 -12.59 -13.61
C MET A 1 36.53 -12.56 -12.11
N ASN A 2 35.71 -11.81 -11.36
CA ASN A 2 35.79 -11.84 -9.90
C ASN A 2 34.50 -12.40 -9.33
N THR A 3 34.71 -13.49 -8.61
CA THR A 3 33.85 -14.41 -7.89
C THR A 3 33.00 -13.70 -6.83
N THR A 4 31.88 -13.11 -7.23
CA THR A 4 30.80 -12.80 -6.28
C THR A 4 30.01 -14.08 -6.07
N GLN A 5 30.54 -15.01 -5.28
CA GLN A 5 29.73 -16.10 -4.74
C GLN A 5 28.63 -15.47 -3.88
N GLN A 6 27.47 -15.22 -4.48
CA GLN A 6 26.34 -14.66 -3.76
C GLN A 6 25.92 -15.66 -2.69
N ARG A 7 26.18 -15.32 -1.42
CA ARG A 7 25.59 -16.02 -0.29
C ARG A 7 24.09 -15.71 -0.30
N LEU A 8 23.30 -16.62 -0.87
CA LEU A 8 21.85 -16.54 -0.83
C LEU A 8 21.38 -16.45 0.62
N THR A 9 20.46 -15.53 0.91
CA THR A 9 19.86 -15.46 2.23
C THR A 9 18.96 -16.69 2.45
N THR A 10 18.69 -17.05 3.71
CA THR A 10 17.79 -18.17 4.03
C THR A 10 16.41 -18.01 3.37
N ARG A 11 15.95 -16.76 3.19
CA ARG A 11 14.72 -16.46 2.45
C ARG A 11 14.82 -16.91 1.00
N ASP A 12 15.87 -16.51 0.30
CA ASP A 12 16.03 -16.79 -1.13
C ASP A 12 16.15 -18.30 -1.36
N GLN A 13 16.86 -19.00 -0.46
CA GLN A 13 16.94 -20.45 -0.47
C GLN A 13 15.57 -21.12 -0.28
N ILE A 14 14.72 -20.62 0.63
CA ILE A 14 13.35 -21.11 0.81
C ILE A 14 12.54 -20.93 -0.47
N ILE A 15 12.59 -19.75 -1.10
CA ILE A 15 11.85 -19.46 -2.33
C ILE A 15 12.30 -20.37 -3.47
N THR A 16 13.61 -20.51 -3.69
CA THR A 16 14.16 -21.39 -4.73
C THR A 16 13.78 -22.86 -4.53
N LEU A 17 13.70 -23.35 -3.29
CA LEU A 17 13.28 -24.73 -3.02
C LEU A 17 11.78 -24.95 -3.28
N LEU A 18 10.95 -23.95 -2.97
CA LEU A 18 9.52 -23.99 -3.26
C LEU A 18 9.23 -23.91 -4.77
N GLU A 19 9.97 -23.09 -5.51
CA GLU A 19 9.90 -23.03 -6.98
C GLU A 19 10.28 -24.36 -7.64
N LYS A 20 11.19 -25.12 -7.00
CA LYS A 20 11.55 -26.50 -7.40
C LYS A 20 10.50 -27.55 -7.00
N GLY A 21 9.38 -27.14 -6.41
CA GLY A 21 8.28 -28.02 -6.02
C GLY A 21 8.50 -28.80 -4.73
N LEU A 22 9.46 -28.43 -3.89
CA LEU A 22 9.61 -29.08 -2.58
C LEU A 22 8.47 -28.69 -1.65
N THR A 23 8.06 -29.64 -0.80
CA THR A 23 7.09 -29.38 0.26
C THR A 23 7.68 -28.49 1.35
N VAL A 24 6.81 -27.80 2.10
CA VAL A 24 7.19 -26.95 3.25
C VAL A 24 8.04 -27.73 4.26
N ARG A 25 7.66 -28.98 4.55
CA ARG A 25 8.37 -29.84 5.50
C ARG A 25 9.76 -30.23 5.00
N ALA A 26 9.87 -30.67 3.74
CA ALA A 26 11.16 -30.99 3.14
C ALA A 26 12.09 -29.77 3.06
N THR A 27 11.53 -28.58 2.86
CA THR A 27 12.28 -27.31 2.85
C THR A 27 12.79 -26.94 4.24
N ALA A 28 11.96 -27.11 5.26
CA ALA A 28 12.31 -26.89 6.66
C ALA A 28 13.45 -27.81 7.11
N ASP A 29 13.34 -29.11 6.82
CA ASP A 29 14.35 -30.12 7.15
C ASP A 29 15.68 -29.82 6.44
N ARG A 30 15.64 -29.44 5.15
CA ARG A 30 16.83 -29.16 4.35
C ARG A 30 17.59 -27.91 4.78
N LEU A 31 16.89 -26.89 5.30
CA LEU A 31 17.49 -25.63 5.73
C LEU A 31 17.66 -25.53 7.26
N ALA A 32 17.32 -26.59 8.00
CA ALA A 32 17.31 -26.62 9.46
C ALA A 32 16.54 -25.44 10.10
N VAL A 33 15.40 -25.07 9.49
CA VAL A 33 14.50 -24.02 9.99
C VAL A 33 13.16 -24.61 10.38
N SER A 34 12.41 -23.93 11.24
CA SER A 34 11.05 -24.39 11.59
C SER A 34 10.09 -24.28 10.39
N THR A 35 9.10 -25.16 10.33
CA THR A 35 8.01 -25.09 9.35
C THR A 35 7.28 -23.75 9.39
N SER A 36 7.08 -23.19 10.59
CA SER A 36 6.50 -21.84 10.78
C SER A 36 7.32 -20.74 10.09
N THR A 37 8.64 -20.88 10.03
CA THR A 37 9.52 -19.92 9.34
C THR A 37 9.29 -19.97 7.84
N VAL A 38 9.19 -21.18 7.28
CA VAL A 38 8.91 -21.40 5.86
C VAL A 38 7.54 -20.84 5.50
N GLU A 39 6.49 -21.17 6.26
CA GLU A 39 5.13 -20.66 6.06
C GLU A 39 5.04 -19.13 6.16
N ARG A 40 5.73 -18.53 7.13
CA ARG A 40 5.81 -17.07 7.27
C ARG A 40 6.41 -16.44 6.01
N TRP A 41 7.47 -17.02 5.46
CA TRP A 41 8.10 -16.50 4.24
C TRP A 41 7.22 -16.71 3.01
N ILE A 42 6.49 -17.81 2.92
CA ILE A 42 5.47 -18.04 1.87
C ILE A 42 4.40 -16.95 1.92
N ARG A 43 3.79 -16.73 3.09
CA ARG A 43 2.76 -15.70 3.29
C ARG A 43 3.30 -14.32 2.92
N LYS A 44 4.50 -13.99 3.39
CA LYS A 44 5.15 -12.70 3.10
C LYS A 44 5.57 -12.55 1.63
N TYR A 45 5.83 -13.64 0.93
CA TYR A 45 6.13 -13.61 -0.51
C TYR A 45 4.84 -13.46 -1.33
N ALA A 46 3.74 -14.10 -0.93
CA ALA A 46 2.43 -13.94 -1.55
C ALA A 46 1.82 -12.55 -1.31
N GLU A 47 2.09 -11.94 -0.15
CA GLU A 47 1.71 -10.57 0.18
C GLU A 47 2.65 -9.56 -0.54
N THR A 48 2.61 -9.54 -1.86
CA THR A 48 3.45 -8.66 -2.69
C THR A 48 3.04 -7.19 -2.62
N GLU A 49 1.81 -6.88 -2.20
CA GLU A 49 1.36 -5.50 -2.01
C GLU A 49 1.18 -5.17 -0.53
N ARG A 50 2.17 -4.49 0.04
CA ARG A 50 1.95 -3.73 1.26
C ARG A 50 0.86 -2.69 0.97
N ARG A 51 -0.34 -2.88 1.52
CA ARG A 51 -1.36 -1.84 1.49
C ARG A 51 -0.83 -0.63 2.24
N SER A 52 -0.55 0.44 1.50
CA SER A 52 -0.29 1.75 2.09
C SER A 52 -1.51 2.20 2.88
N ARG A 53 -1.29 3.05 3.90
CA ARG A 53 -2.39 3.71 4.59
C ARG A 53 -3.27 4.41 3.55
N PRO A 54 -4.60 4.29 3.64
CA PRO A 54 -5.50 4.99 2.73
C PRO A 54 -5.20 6.49 2.72
N ARG A 55 -5.24 7.09 1.54
CA ARG A 55 -5.06 8.55 1.42
C ARG A 55 -6.20 9.26 2.14
N LEU A 56 -5.87 10.38 2.75
CA LEU A 56 -6.86 11.24 3.37
C LEU A 56 -7.68 11.96 2.30
N THR A 57 -7.01 12.46 1.26
CA THR A 57 -7.65 13.22 0.18
C THR A 57 -7.79 12.41 -1.11
N THR A 58 -8.82 12.77 -1.87
CA THR A 58 -9.02 12.29 -3.25
C THR A 58 -8.22 13.14 -4.24
N ARG A 59 -7.89 12.59 -5.42
CA ARG A 59 -7.17 13.33 -6.47
C ARG A 59 -7.86 14.64 -6.87
N ASP A 60 -9.19 14.66 -6.87
CA ASP A 60 -9.97 15.84 -7.24
C ASP A 60 -9.92 16.91 -6.14
N GLU A 61 -9.86 16.50 -4.87
CA GLU A 61 -9.63 17.39 -3.73
C GLU A 61 -8.23 17.98 -3.79
N ASP A 62 -7.21 17.18 -4.13
CA ASP A 62 -5.84 17.66 -4.32
C ASP A 62 -5.77 18.73 -5.42
N ALA A 63 -6.49 18.54 -6.54
CA ALA A 63 -6.58 19.53 -7.61
C ALA A 63 -7.25 20.84 -7.16
N ALA A 64 -8.29 20.74 -6.33
CA ALA A 64 -8.94 21.90 -5.74
C ALA A 64 -8.02 22.67 -4.77
N ILE A 65 -7.25 21.96 -3.95
CA ILE A 65 -6.23 22.55 -3.07
C ILE A 65 -5.19 23.31 -3.91
N LEU A 66 -4.66 22.69 -4.97
CA LEU A 66 -3.68 23.34 -5.84
C LEU A 66 -4.24 24.60 -6.52
N THR A 67 -5.50 24.56 -6.94
CA THR A 67 -6.18 25.71 -7.53
C THR A 67 -6.36 26.83 -6.50
N ALA A 68 -6.76 26.50 -5.27
CA ALA A 68 -6.89 27.46 -4.18
C ALA A 68 -5.56 28.14 -3.83
N ILE A 69 -4.45 27.37 -3.79
CA ILE A 69 -3.11 27.90 -3.56
C ILE A 69 -2.70 28.85 -4.69
N ARG A 70 -2.96 28.49 -5.95
CA ARG A 70 -2.62 29.37 -7.10
C ARG A 70 -3.39 30.68 -7.06
N ASN A 71 -4.67 30.63 -6.73
CA ASN A 71 -5.53 31.81 -6.69
C ASN A 71 -5.23 32.71 -5.49
N ASN A 72 -4.82 32.13 -4.36
CA ASN A 72 -4.43 32.87 -3.17
C ASN A 72 -3.19 32.26 -2.51
N PRO A 73 -1.98 32.64 -2.98
CA PRO A 73 -0.72 32.04 -2.53
C PRO A 73 -0.39 32.26 -1.04
N PHE A 74 -0.96 33.29 -0.42
CA PHE A 74 -0.72 33.63 0.99
C PHE A 74 -1.82 33.09 1.92
N SER A 75 -2.71 32.23 1.42
CA SER A 75 -3.77 31.61 2.22
C SER A 75 -3.23 30.60 3.23
N ASN A 76 -3.85 30.55 4.41
CA ASN A 76 -3.52 29.57 5.46
C ASN A 76 -4.09 28.18 5.08
N PRO A 77 -3.33 27.08 5.22
CA PRO A 77 -3.84 25.71 5.04
C PRO A 77 -5.17 25.41 5.77
N VAL A 78 -5.40 25.98 6.96
CA VAL A 78 -6.67 25.85 7.69
C VAL A 78 -7.82 26.52 6.95
N ALA A 79 -7.59 27.73 6.42
CA ALA A 79 -8.57 28.46 5.63
C ALA A 79 -8.88 27.75 4.31
N ILE A 80 -7.87 27.17 3.65
CA ILE A 80 -8.06 26.36 2.44
C ILE A 80 -8.89 25.10 2.74
N ARG A 81 -8.58 24.41 3.85
CA ARG A 81 -9.32 23.22 4.30
C ARG A 81 -10.78 23.55 4.58
N GLU A 82 -11.04 24.67 5.25
CA GLU A 82 -12.40 25.13 5.56
C GLU A 82 -13.16 25.56 4.31
N ALA A 83 -12.53 26.34 3.43
CA ALA A 83 -13.12 26.78 2.17
C ALA A 83 -13.47 25.62 1.22
N LEU A 84 -12.67 24.55 1.25
CA LEU A 84 -12.92 23.33 0.46
C LEU A 84 -13.72 22.27 1.22
N HIS A 85 -14.17 22.56 2.44
CA HIS A 85 -14.92 21.63 3.31
C HIS A 85 -14.29 20.23 3.41
N LEU A 86 -12.96 20.17 3.55
CA LEU A 86 -12.23 18.91 3.70
C LEU A 86 -12.41 18.36 5.13
N VAL A 87 -13.60 17.84 5.43
CA VAL A 87 -13.95 17.19 6.70
C VAL A 87 -13.73 15.68 6.60
N HIS A 88 -12.46 15.27 6.68
CA HIS A 88 -12.11 13.87 6.88
C HIS A 88 -12.12 13.55 8.37
N ARG A 89 -13.32 13.36 8.95
CA ARG A 89 -13.45 12.79 10.28
C ARG A 89 -12.87 11.37 10.22
N LEU A 90 -11.99 11.05 11.18
CA LEU A 90 -11.40 9.74 11.43
C LEU A 90 -12.47 8.65 11.70
N SER A 91 -13.25 8.31 10.68
CA SER A 91 -14.28 7.30 10.74
C SER A 91 -14.02 6.39 9.56
N GLY A 92 -13.62 5.16 9.86
CA GLY A 92 -13.30 4.11 8.89
C GLY A 92 -14.50 3.61 8.10
N HIS A 93 -15.23 4.52 7.46
CA HIS A 93 -16.19 4.21 6.41
C HIS A 93 -15.53 4.51 5.07
N VAL A 94 -15.32 3.45 4.31
CA VAL A 94 -15.02 3.48 2.89
C VAL A 94 -15.92 4.53 2.23
N CYS A 95 -15.31 5.53 1.59
CA CYS A 95 -16.02 6.54 0.82
C CYS A 95 -16.69 5.84 -0.39
N MET A 96 -17.89 5.30 -0.18
CA MET A 96 -18.80 5.00 -1.27
C MET A 96 -19.32 6.33 -1.79
N ARG A 97 -18.77 6.70 -2.94
CA ARG A 97 -19.32 7.61 -3.93
C ARG A 97 -20.85 7.47 -3.98
N ARG A 98 -21.57 8.52 -3.57
CA ARG A 98 -22.97 8.69 -3.95
C ARG A 98 -23.01 9.70 -5.09
N ALA A 99 -23.19 9.16 -6.30
CA ALA A 99 -23.57 9.96 -7.45
C ALA A 99 -24.92 10.61 -7.12
N TYR A 100 -24.94 11.92 -6.96
CA TYR A 100 -26.15 12.71 -7.12
C TYR A 100 -25.96 13.55 -8.36
N ASN A 101 -26.42 12.99 -9.46
CA ASN A 101 -26.93 13.75 -10.57
C ASN A 101 -28.43 13.94 -10.28
N THR A 102 -28.83 15.12 -9.83
CA THR A 102 -30.24 15.56 -9.85
C THR A 102 -30.30 17.09 -9.86
N GLU A 103 -30.71 17.62 -11.02
CA GLU A 103 -31.60 18.78 -11.19
C GLU A 103 -31.07 20.19 -10.93
N SER A 104 -30.78 20.90 -12.03
CA SER A 104 -31.16 22.31 -12.19
C SER A 104 -31.42 22.58 -13.67
N LEU A 105 -32.60 22.15 -14.11
CA LEU A 105 -33.36 22.86 -15.13
C LEU A 105 -33.80 24.17 -14.49
N LEU A 106 -33.20 25.28 -14.92
CA LEU A 106 -33.84 26.56 -15.29
C LEU A 106 -32.75 27.56 -15.69
#